data_AF-A0AAI9J500-F1
#
_entry.id   AF-A0AAI9J500-F1
#
_cell.length_a   1.000
_cell.length_b   1.000
_cell.length_c   1.000
_cell.angle_alpha   90.00
_cell.angle_beta   90.00
_cell.angle_gamma   90.00
#
_symmetry.space_group_name_H-M   'P 1'
#
loop_
_entity.id
_entity.type
_entity.pdbx_description
1 polymer ?
#
loop_
_entity_poly.entity_id
_entity_poly.type
_entity_poly.pdbx_seq_one_letter_code
_entity_poly.pdbx_strand_id
1 'polypeptide(L)' 'MKSWLHHYNWHRPHQGIGRAVPISRLNLDEYNLLTVHN' A
#
# COMPACT_ATOMS: atom_id res chain seq x y z
N MET A 1 6.87 -12.29 -9.13
CA MET A 1 6.33 -12.31 -7.76
C MET A 1 6.07 -10.91 -7.17
N LYS A 2 6.95 -9.91 -7.38
CA LYS A 2 6.73 -8.53 -6.89
C LYS A 2 5.54 -7.78 -7.53
N SER A 3 5.26 -8.01 -8.81
CA SER A 3 4.17 -7.33 -9.54
C SER A 3 2.78 -7.62 -8.96
N TRP A 4 2.50 -8.89 -8.65
CA TRP A 4 1.20 -9.29 -8.06
C TRP A 4 0.97 -8.62 -6.70
N LEU A 5 1.99 -8.62 -5.84
CA LEU A 5 1.89 -8.01 -4.51
C LEU A 5 1.67 -6.50 -4.61
N HIS A 6 2.38 -5.83 -5.52
CA HIS A 6 2.20 -4.40 -5.78
C HIS A 6 0.77 -4.12 -6.26
N HIS A 7 0.30 -4.87 -7.28
CA HIS A 7 -1.04 -4.70 -7.82
C HIS A 7 -2.13 -4.93 -6.76
N TYR A 8 -1.97 -5.97 -5.93
CA TYR A 8 -2.91 -6.25 -4.86
C TYR A 8 -2.93 -5.12 -3.82
N ASN A 9 -1.77 -4.67 -3.35
CA ASN A 9 -1.69 -3.66 -2.29
C ASN A 9 -2.11 -2.26 -2.76
N TRP A 10 -1.88 -1.93 -4.03
CA TRP A 10 -2.05 -0.57 -4.56
C TRP A 10 -3.30 -0.38 -5.43
N HIS A 11 -3.83 -1.44 -6.04
CA HIS A 11 -4.92 -1.29 -7.02
C HIS A 11 -6.16 -2.12 -6.71
N ARG A 12 -6.12 -3.01 -5.71
CA ARG A 12 -7.27 -3.88 -5.41
C ARG A 12 -8.12 -3.29 -4.28
N PRO A 13 -9.29 -2.68 -4.57
CA PRO A 13 -10.16 -2.17 -3.53
C PRO A 13 -10.85 -3.32 -2.76
N HIS A 14 -10.93 -3.18 -1.44
CA HIS A 14 -11.53 -4.17 -0.54
C HIS A 14 -12.75 -3.61 0.18
N GLN A 15 -13.87 -4.33 0.11
CA GLN A 15 -15.14 -3.89 0.73
C GLN A 15 -15.05 -3.79 2.26
N GLY A 16 -14.29 -4.67 2.92
CA GLY A 16 -14.09 -4.64 4.38
C GLY A 16 -13.32 -3.42 4.90
N ILE A 17 -12.73 -2.62 4.01
CA ILE A 17 -12.04 -1.37 4.34
C ILE A 17 -12.65 -0.19 3.56
N GLY A 18 -13.96 -0.25 3.28
CA GLY A 18 -14.69 0.85 2.65
C GLY A 18 -14.39 1.03 1.16
N ARG A 19 -13.98 -0.03 0.46
CA ARG A 19 -13.47 -0.01 -0.94
C ARG A 19 -12.14 0.74 -1.10
N ALA A 20 -11.38 0.93 -0.01
CA ALA A 20 -9.99 1.37 -0.09
C ALA A 20 -9.06 0.20 -0.47
N VAL A 21 -7.83 0.52 -0.90
CA VAL A 21 -6.79 -0.46 -1.17
C VAL A 21 -6.02 -0.80 0.12
N PRO A 22 -5.38 -1.98 0.24
CA PRO A 22 -4.74 -2.40 1.48
C PRO A 22 -3.66 -1.43 1.99
N ILE A 23 -2.89 -0.80 1.09
CA ILE A 23 -1.82 0.13 1.47
C ILE A 23 -2.35 1.39 2.16
N SER A 24 -3.60 1.80 1.91
CA SER A 24 -4.21 2.99 2.52
C SER A 24 -4.32 2.89 4.05
N ARG A 25 -4.20 1.69 4.63
CA ARG A 25 -4.22 1.49 6.09
C ARG A 25 -2.89 1.81 6.78
N LEU A 26 -1.79 1.83 6.05
CA LEU A 26 -0.47 1.94 6.67
C LEU A 26 -0.14 3.35 7.16
N ASN A 27 -1.04 4.33 6.94
CA ASN A 27 -0.85 5.75 7.27
C ASN A 27 0.55 6.24 6.87
N LEU A 28 1.08 5.68 5.78
CA LEU A 28 2.34 6.06 5.19
C LEU A 28 2.04 7.33 4.42
N ASP A 29 2.62 8.44 4.85
CA ASP A 29 2.86 9.53 3.90
C ASP A 29 3.59 8.91 2.70
N GLU A 30 3.15 9.24 1.49
CA GLU A 30 3.72 8.74 0.22
C GLU A 30 5.25 8.96 0.14
N TYR A 31 5.81 9.77 1.05
CA TYR A 31 7.21 10.14 1.21
C TYR A 31 8.05 9.27 2.17
N ASN A 32 7.48 8.31 2.91
CA ASN A 32 8.26 7.52 3.89
C ASN A 32 9.03 6.33 3.28
N LEU A 33 9.12 6.23 1.95
CA LEU A 33 9.86 5.16 1.27
C LEU A 33 11.36 5.42 1.17
N LEU A 34 11.87 6.54 1.70
CA LEU A 34 13.28 6.92 1.60
C LEU A 34 13.92 7.32 2.95
N THR A 35 13.54 6.69 4.06
CA THR A 35 14.39 6.78 5.25
C THR A 35 15.53 5.77 5.08
N VAL A 36 16.65 6.21 4.51
CA VAL A 36 17.92 5.47 4.59
C VAL A 36 18.30 5.38 6.07
N HIS A 37 18.30 4.17 6.60
CA HIS A 37 18.99 3.87 7.84
C HIS A 37 20.49 3.83 7.50
N ASN A 38 21.26 4.78 8.05
CA ASN A 38 22.72 4.63 8.19
C ASN A 38 23.02 3.64 9.31
#